data_AF-A0A9X2M6W1-F1
#
_entry.id   AF-A0A9X2M6W1-F1
#
_cell.length_a   1.000
_cell.length_b   1.000
_cell.length_c   1.000
_cell.angle_alpha   90.00
_cell.angle_beta   90.00
_cell.angle_gamma   90.00
#
_symmetry.space_group_name_H-M   'P 1'
#
loop_
_entity.id
_entity.type
_entity.pdbx_description
1 polymer ?
#
loop_
_entity_poly.entity_id
_entity_poly.type
_entity_poly.pdbx_seq_one_letter_code
_entity_poly.pdbx_strand_id
1 'polypeptide(L)'
;MVVNFPEFGMADERRLPTTTLEGWRRFVNADPLTFDLLSEDGWQALEPSARHEYDEARVNYHSELIVVETPTIREVTHQGRMLTLVNRREISARRGLIVSGPWATGKSTAIKQLGRIHELRVRQRFPDHDRIPVVYVSAPPNGSPRKLATRFAHFLGLPLKSRHNEMDIADTVCQLLTDARCDLVCVDEIHNINMATSTGKDMSDHLKYFTEHIPATFVYAGINVEREGLFSGVRGRQIAARCVMRATGNFPETAEWQSMIATMEHALRLHRHPSGTLSGQAKYLHQRTGGSISSLSHLIRAAAISAIIDGSERISRRLLDSVPVDHSTQSDNPAPSDGKDDGIGDAA
;
A
#
# COMPACT_ATOMS: atom_id res chain seq x y z
N MET A 1 -4.34 -29.05 -33.74
CA MET A 1 -3.15 -28.22 -33.48
C MET A 1 -3.23 -27.87 -32.01
N VAL A 2 -2.26 -28.32 -31.23
CA VAL A 2 -2.29 -28.29 -29.76
C VAL A 2 -2.21 -26.83 -29.32
N VAL A 3 -3.29 -26.32 -28.73
CA VAL A 3 -3.31 -24.99 -28.10
C VAL A 3 -2.52 -25.13 -26.81
N ASN A 4 -1.30 -24.60 -26.83
CA ASN A 4 -0.44 -24.54 -25.68
C ASN A 4 -0.97 -23.43 -24.75
N PHE A 5 -0.92 -23.72 -23.45
CA PHE A 5 -1.41 -22.90 -22.33
C PHE A 5 -0.75 -21.51 -22.08
N PRO A 6 0.33 -21.01 -22.75
CA PRO A 6 0.97 -19.76 -22.32
C PRO A 6 0.49 -18.47 -23.00
N GLU A 7 -0.56 -18.45 -23.83
CA GLU A 7 -0.92 -17.21 -24.57
C GLU A 7 -1.61 -16.12 -23.73
N PHE A 8 -2.30 -16.48 -22.64
CA PHE A 8 -3.00 -15.52 -21.77
C PHE A 8 -2.65 -15.63 -20.28
N GLY A 9 -1.79 -16.59 -19.91
CA GLY A 9 -1.53 -16.93 -18.51
C GLY A 9 -0.58 -15.95 -17.82
N MET A 10 -1.07 -15.18 -16.86
CA MET A 10 -0.20 -14.77 -15.75
C MET A 10 0.26 -16.02 -15.01
N ALA A 11 1.56 -16.17 -14.81
CA ALA A 11 2.10 -17.29 -14.04
C ALA A 11 1.41 -17.38 -12.66
N ASP A 12 1.16 -18.60 -12.16
CA ASP A 12 0.68 -18.86 -10.78
C ASP A 12 1.77 -18.48 -9.77
N GLU A 13 2.05 -17.19 -9.69
CA GLU A 13 3.00 -16.58 -8.77
C GLU A 13 2.20 -15.85 -7.70
N ARG A 14 1.69 -16.60 -6.74
CA ARG A 14 1.12 -16.02 -5.52
C ARG A 14 2.06 -14.94 -4.98
N ARG A 15 1.56 -13.71 -4.86
CA ARG A 15 2.34 -12.61 -4.31
C ARG A 15 2.78 -12.95 -2.89
N LEU A 16 4.10 -13.04 -2.70
CA LEU A 16 4.68 -13.21 -1.38
C LEU A 16 4.55 -11.91 -0.57
N PRO A 17 4.36 -12.00 0.76
CA PRO A 17 4.34 -10.81 1.61
C PRO A 17 5.64 -10.00 1.47
N THR A 18 5.52 -8.69 1.31
CA THR A 18 6.68 -7.77 1.26
C THR A 18 7.45 -7.68 2.58
N THR A 19 6.98 -8.38 3.62
CA THR A 19 7.62 -8.52 4.93
C THR A 19 8.63 -9.67 5.00
N THR A 20 8.90 -10.36 3.90
CA THR A 20 10.05 -11.25 3.72
C THR A 20 11.00 -10.67 2.67
N LEU A 21 12.30 -10.97 2.76
CA LEU A 21 13.28 -10.51 1.78
C LEU A 21 12.95 -11.01 0.36
N GLU A 22 12.50 -12.26 0.24
CA GLU A 22 12.08 -12.82 -1.05
C GLU A 22 10.87 -12.06 -1.61
N GLY A 23 9.82 -11.86 -0.81
CA GLY A 23 8.63 -11.14 -1.26
C GLY A 23 8.91 -9.68 -1.56
N TRP A 24 9.80 -9.04 -0.81
CA TRP A 24 10.29 -7.70 -1.11
C TRP A 24 11.05 -7.64 -2.43
N ARG A 25 12.00 -8.56 -2.68
CA ARG A 25 12.75 -8.64 -3.94
C ARG A 25 11.84 -8.88 -5.14
N ARG A 26 10.83 -9.76 -5.01
CA ARG A 26 9.80 -9.96 -6.05
C ARG A 26 9.02 -8.66 -6.30
N PHE A 27 8.59 -7.97 -5.25
CA PHE A 27 7.90 -6.68 -5.38
C PHE A 27 8.76 -5.60 -6.07
N VAL A 28 10.06 -5.55 -5.78
CA VAL A 28 10.99 -4.60 -6.42
C VAL A 28 11.14 -4.89 -7.91
N ASN A 29 11.29 -6.17 -8.25
CA ASN A 29 11.53 -6.66 -9.62
C ASN A 29 10.25 -6.77 -10.46
N ALA A 30 9.07 -6.73 -9.86
CA ALA A 30 7.81 -6.89 -10.58
C ALA A 30 7.61 -5.76 -11.61
N ASP A 31 7.52 -6.11 -12.89
CA ASP A 31 7.17 -5.16 -13.93
C ASP A 31 5.76 -4.59 -13.71
N PRO A 32 5.46 -3.39 -14.23
CA PRO A 32 4.09 -2.91 -14.28
C PRO A 32 3.23 -3.95 -14.99
N LEU A 33 2.09 -4.31 -14.41
CA LEU A 33 1.18 -5.22 -15.08
C LEU A 33 0.66 -4.56 -16.35
N THR A 34 0.87 -5.23 -17.46
CA THR A 34 0.31 -4.88 -18.75
C THR A 34 -0.59 -6.02 -19.19
N PHE A 35 -1.70 -5.66 -19.80
CA PHE A 35 -2.58 -6.59 -20.47
C PHE A 35 -3.11 -5.87 -21.70
N ASP A 36 -2.91 -6.44 -22.88
CA ASP A 36 -3.40 -5.84 -24.11
C ASP A 36 -4.76 -6.42 -24.44
N LEU A 37 -5.75 -5.55 -24.66
CA LEU A 37 -7.06 -5.99 -25.10
C LEU A 37 -6.98 -6.48 -26.54
N LEU A 38 -7.65 -7.60 -26.82
CA LEU A 38 -7.90 -8.03 -28.18
C LEU A 38 -8.74 -6.97 -28.92
N SER A 39 -8.61 -6.92 -30.25
CA SER A 39 -9.56 -6.18 -31.08
C SER A 39 -10.98 -6.74 -30.89
N GLU A 40 -12.01 -5.95 -31.17
CA GLU A 40 -13.40 -6.41 -31.09
C GLU A 40 -13.62 -7.68 -31.94
N ASP A 41 -13.11 -7.70 -33.18
CA ASP A 41 -13.22 -8.87 -34.06
C ASP A 41 -12.50 -10.10 -33.48
N GLY A 42 -11.29 -9.91 -32.92
CA GLY A 42 -10.53 -11.00 -32.31
C GLY A 42 -11.20 -11.53 -31.04
N TRP A 43 -11.82 -10.65 -30.27
CA TRP A 43 -12.57 -10.97 -29.07
C TRP A 43 -13.87 -11.73 -29.36
N GLN A 44 -14.63 -11.31 -30.37
CA GLN A 44 -15.86 -11.99 -30.81
C GLN A 44 -15.57 -13.33 -31.50
N ALA A 45 -14.38 -13.50 -32.08
CA ALA A 45 -13.97 -14.74 -32.74
C ALA A 45 -13.46 -15.83 -31.78
N LEU A 46 -13.33 -15.54 -30.47
CA LEU A 46 -12.86 -16.53 -29.50
C LEU A 46 -13.90 -17.64 -29.29
N GLU A 47 -13.44 -18.89 -29.38
CA GLU A 47 -14.21 -20.05 -28.91
C GLU A 47 -14.50 -19.94 -27.41
N PRO A 48 -15.60 -20.52 -26.90
CA PRO A 48 -16.03 -20.35 -25.50
C PRO A 48 -14.96 -20.67 -24.44
N SER A 49 -14.12 -21.68 -24.66
CA SER A 49 -13.03 -22.01 -23.72
C SER A 49 -11.92 -20.96 -23.72
N ALA A 50 -11.50 -20.49 -24.90
CA ALA A 50 -10.50 -19.43 -25.04
C ALA A 50 -11.02 -18.09 -24.49
N ARG A 51 -12.32 -17.82 -24.70
CA ARG A 51 -13.02 -16.66 -24.11
C ARG A 51 -12.93 -16.68 -22.59
N HIS A 52 -13.18 -17.83 -21.96
CA HIS A 52 -13.09 -17.99 -20.51
C HIS A 52 -11.66 -17.77 -19.99
N GLU A 53 -10.64 -18.37 -20.62
CA GLU A 53 -9.24 -18.17 -20.24
C GLU A 53 -8.79 -16.70 -20.36
N TYR A 54 -9.19 -16.04 -21.45
CA TYR A 54 -8.95 -14.61 -21.64
C TYR A 54 -9.65 -13.75 -20.58
N ASP A 55 -10.89 -14.09 -20.19
CA ASP A 55 -11.63 -13.39 -19.15
C ASP A 55 -11.00 -13.59 -17.77
N GLU A 56 -10.58 -14.81 -17.43
CA GLU A 56 -9.84 -15.10 -16.20
C GLU A 56 -8.54 -14.31 -16.13
N ALA A 57 -7.80 -14.19 -17.24
CA ALA A 57 -6.59 -13.38 -17.30
C ALA A 57 -6.87 -11.88 -17.05
N ARG A 58 -7.97 -11.35 -17.60
CA ARG A 58 -8.42 -9.97 -17.32
C ARG A 58 -8.91 -9.79 -15.89
N VAL A 59 -9.58 -10.78 -15.31
CA VAL A 59 -9.98 -10.77 -13.89
C VAL A 59 -8.73 -10.74 -13.01
N ASN A 60 -7.74 -11.58 -13.29
CA ASN A 60 -6.46 -11.58 -12.60
C ASN A 60 -5.79 -10.21 -12.70
N TYR A 61 -5.76 -9.59 -13.88
CA TYR A 61 -5.25 -8.23 -14.08
C TYR A 61 -5.95 -7.20 -13.19
N HIS A 62 -7.29 -7.18 -13.13
CA HIS A 62 -8.02 -6.24 -12.27
C HIS A 62 -7.97 -6.63 -10.77
N SER A 63 -7.66 -7.88 -10.46
CA SER A 63 -7.39 -8.34 -9.09
C SER A 63 -6.04 -7.80 -8.57
N GLU A 64 -5.16 -7.38 -9.47
CA GLU A 64 -3.94 -6.71 -9.10
C GLU A 64 -4.17 -5.21 -8.94
N LEU A 65 -3.61 -4.65 -7.86
CA LEU A 65 -3.74 -3.23 -7.57
C LEU A 65 -2.88 -2.43 -8.56
N ILE A 66 -3.51 -1.68 -9.47
CA ILE A 66 -2.83 -0.63 -10.23
C ILE A 66 -2.40 0.44 -9.23
N VAL A 67 -1.09 0.59 -9.04
CA VAL A 67 -0.54 1.65 -8.20
C VAL A 67 -0.55 2.94 -9.02
N VAL A 68 -1.52 3.80 -8.72
CA VAL A 68 -1.54 5.15 -9.28
C VAL A 68 -0.53 6.01 -8.53
N GLU A 69 0.31 6.75 -9.25
CA GLU A 69 1.20 7.73 -8.64
C GLU A 69 0.39 8.89 -8.07
N THR A 70 0.23 8.92 -6.75
CA THR A 70 -0.49 9.99 -6.05
C THR A 70 0.46 11.07 -5.53
N PRO A 71 -0.03 12.31 -5.29
CA PRO A 71 0.71 13.34 -4.56
C PRO A 71 1.36 12.82 -3.26
N THR A 72 0.63 12.02 -2.49
CA THR A 72 1.16 11.37 -1.28
C THR A 72 2.38 10.49 -1.57
N ILE A 73 2.32 9.64 -2.60
CA ILE A 73 3.45 8.79 -3.00
C ILE A 73 4.64 9.66 -3.44
N ARG A 74 4.41 10.70 -4.25
CA ARG A 74 5.45 11.62 -4.72
C ARG A 74 6.14 12.33 -3.56
N GLU A 75 5.38 12.87 -2.64
CA GLU A 75 5.91 13.60 -1.48
C GLU A 75 6.67 12.70 -0.53
N VAL A 76 6.11 11.54 -0.16
CA VAL A 76 6.80 10.56 0.70
C VAL A 76 8.09 10.07 0.04
N THR A 77 8.05 9.77 -1.26
CA THR A 77 9.24 9.34 -2.02
C THR A 77 10.29 10.44 -2.10
N HIS A 78 9.87 11.68 -2.35
CA HIS A 78 10.77 12.83 -2.41
C HIS A 78 11.44 13.08 -1.05
N GLN A 79 10.67 13.13 0.03
CA GLN A 79 11.20 13.38 1.38
C GLN A 79 12.08 12.23 1.86
N GLY A 80 11.65 10.97 1.68
CA GLY A 80 12.46 9.81 2.02
C GLY A 80 13.78 9.79 1.24
N ARG A 81 13.75 10.13 -0.06
CA ARG A 81 14.98 10.30 -0.85
C ARG A 81 15.87 11.38 -0.23
N MET A 82 15.34 12.57 0.03
CA MET A 82 16.13 13.66 0.61
C MET A 82 16.78 13.27 1.94
N LEU A 83 16.04 12.59 2.83
CA LEU A 83 16.57 12.09 4.10
C LEU A 83 17.69 11.07 3.90
N THR A 84 17.51 10.08 3.01
CA THR A 84 18.59 9.12 2.72
C THR A 84 19.84 9.78 2.16
N LEU A 85 19.70 10.89 1.41
CA LEU A 85 20.83 11.67 0.89
C LEU A 85 21.54 12.46 2.00
N VAL A 86 20.79 13.16 2.85
CA VAL A 86 21.31 13.95 3.98
C VAL A 86 22.01 13.04 4.99
N ASN A 87 21.46 11.85 5.23
CA ASN A 87 21.99 10.89 6.20
C ASN A 87 23.24 10.12 5.72
N ARG A 88 23.72 10.31 4.48
CA ARG A 88 24.81 9.50 3.86
C ARG A 88 26.13 9.49 4.63
N ARG A 89 26.43 10.58 5.35
CA ARG A 89 27.68 10.76 6.11
C ARG A 89 27.42 10.93 7.61
N GLU A 90 26.17 10.77 8.04
CA GLU A 90 25.81 10.88 9.45
C GLU A 90 26.29 9.62 10.19
N ILE A 91 27.09 9.82 11.23
CA ILE A 91 27.68 8.74 12.03
C ILE A 91 26.78 8.40 13.22
N SER A 92 25.94 9.35 13.64
CA SER A 92 24.99 9.20 14.76
C SER A 92 23.59 8.77 14.28
N ALA A 93 22.62 8.75 15.21
CA ALA A 93 21.23 8.46 14.87
C ALA A 93 20.66 9.43 13.82
N ARG A 94 20.28 8.86 12.67
CA ARG A 94 19.85 9.50 11.43
C ARG A 94 18.47 10.15 11.56
N ARG A 95 18.21 11.16 10.73
CA ARG A 95 16.85 11.75 10.63
C ARG A 95 15.89 10.76 9.98
N GLY A 96 14.69 10.64 10.53
CA GLY A 96 13.64 9.74 10.04
C GLY A 96 12.51 10.45 9.30
N LEU A 97 11.58 9.66 8.76
CA LEU A 97 10.31 10.12 8.20
C LEU A 97 9.16 9.44 8.94
N ILE A 98 8.11 10.19 9.27
CA ILE A 98 6.85 9.65 9.75
C ILE A 98 5.77 9.98 8.72
N VAL A 99 5.06 8.96 8.25
CA VAL A 99 3.90 9.07 7.38
C VAL A 99 2.65 8.76 8.22
N SER A 100 1.86 9.80 8.51
CA SER A 100 0.74 9.74 9.46
C SER A 100 -0.56 10.14 8.79
N GLY A 101 -1.65 9.43 9.07
CA GLY A 101 -2.98 9.82 8.58
C GLY A 101 -4.03 8.73 8.76
N PRO A 102 -5.30 9.01 8.46
CA PRO A 102 -6.42 8.08 8.64
C PRO A 102 -6.22 6.72 7.94
N TRP A 103 -7.04 5.73 8.29
CA TRP A 103 -7.12 4.45 7.56
C TRP A 103 -7.29 4.68 6.06
N ALA A 104 -6.84 3.73 5.23
CA ALA A 104 -7.11 3.74 3.79
C ALA A 104 -6.54 4.92 2.96
N THR A 105 -5.61 5.72 3.51
CA THR A 105 -5.00 6.89 2.83
C THR A 105 -3.73 6.58 2.01
N GLY A 106 -3.40 5.31 1.79
CA GLY A 106 -2.27 4.92 0.92
C GLY A 106 -0.87 5.00 1.56
N LYS A 107 -0.77 5.15 2.90
CA LYS A 107 0.52 5.23 3.64
C LYS A 107 1.44 4.04 3.35
N SER A 108 0.94 2.81 3.53
CA SER A 108 1.69 1.58 3.28
C SER A 108 2.18 1.50 1.83
N THR A 109 1.34 1.89 0.88
CA THR A 109 1.73 1.96 -0.54
C THR A 109 2.83 2.99 -0.75
N ALA A 110 2.73 4.18 -0.16
CA ALA A 110 3.73 5.24 -0.29
C ALA A 110 5.10 4.84 0.26
N ILE A 111 5.18 4.21 1.44
CA ILE A 111 6.47 3.77 1.99
C ILE A 111 7.04 2.55 1.25
N LYS A 112 6.19 1.66 0.70
CA LYS A 112 6.63 0.56 -0.19
C LYS A 112 7.21 1.11 -1.50
N GLN A 113 6.56 2.09 -2.12
CA GLN A 113 7.05 2.73 -3.34
C GLN A 113 8.35 3.49 -3.10
N LEU A 114 8.46 4.24 -1.99
CA LEU A 114 9.72 4.85 -1.57
C LEU A 114 10.83 3.81 -1.47
N GLY A 115 10.58 2.68 -0.80
CA GLY A 115 11.54 1.59 -0.67
C GLY A 115 11.94 0.99 -2.02
N ARG A 116 10.96 0.64 -2.86
CA ARG A 116 11.21 0.09 -4.21
C ARG A 116 12.08 1.02 -5.05
N ILE A 117 11.72 2.29 -5.10
CA ILE A 117 12.45 3.32 -5.85
C ILE A 117 13.87 3.50 -5.29
N HIS A 118 14.04 3.45 -3.97
CA HIS A 118 15.35 3.52 -3.33
C HIS A 118 16.22 2.31 -3.70
N GLU A 119 15.68 1.10 -3.59
CA GLU A 119 16.41 -0.14 -3.90
C GLU A 119 16.86 -0.21 -5.36
N LEU A 120 15.97 0.11 -6.31
CA LEU A 120 16.32 0.13 -7.74
C LEU A 120 17.49 1.09 -8.02
N ARG A 121 17.50 2.26 -7.38
CA ARG A 121 18.62 3.22 -7.51
C ARG A 121 19.92 2.70 -6.89
N VAL A 122 19.84 2.02 -5.75
CA VAL A 122 21.03 1.43 -5.09
C VAL A 122 21.61 0.32 -5.96
N ARG A 123 20.77 -0.57 -6.50
CA ARG A 123 21.19 -1.63 -7.43
C ARG A 123 21.80 -1.05 -8.71
N GLN A 124 21.22 0.00 -9.27
CA GLN A 124 21.80 0.69 -10.43
C GLN A 124 23.18 1.29 -10.12
N ARG A 125 23.38 1.81 -8.90
CA ARG A 125 24.65 2.40 -8.48
C ARG A 125 25.71 1.37 -8.10
N PHE A 126 25.30 0.20 -7.63
CA PHE A 126 26.16 -0.87 -7.14
C PHE A 126 25.70 -2.24 -7.69
N PRO A 127 25.77 -2.47 -9.01
CA PRO A 127 25.18 -3.64 -9.65
C PRO A 127 25.78 -4.97 -9.19
N ASP A 128 27.09 -4.99 -8.90
CA ASP A 128 27.82 -6.22 -8.54
C ASP A 128 27.86 -6.51 -7.03
N HIS A 129 27.09 -5.76 -6.23
CA HIS A 129 27.07 -5.93 -4.78
C HIS A 129 25.78 -6.61 -4.34
N ASP A 130 25.91 -7.75 -3.66
CA ASP A 130 24.78 -8.35 -2.94
C ASP A 130 24.48 -7.51 -1.70
N ARG A 131 23.43 -6.70 -1.79
CA ARG A 131 22.97 -5.79 -0.74
C ARG A 131 21.53 -6.08 -0.37
N ILE A 132 21.15 -5.63 0.82
CA ILE A 132 19.75 -5.51 1.26
C ILE A 132 19.51 -4.04 1.59
N PRO A 133 19.32 -3.17 0.57
CA PRO A 133 19.25 -1.73 0.78
C PRO A 133 18.02 -1.31 1.59
N VAL A 134 16.94 -2.09 1.50
CA VAL A 134 15.66 -1.79 2.12
C VAL A 134 15.15 -2.97 2.94
N VAL A 135 14.68 -2.66 4.15
CA VAL A 135 13.89 -3.57 4.99
C VAL A 135 12.47 -3.03 5.10
N TYR A 136 11.47 -3.87 4.92
CA TYR A 136 10.07 -3.53 5.18
C TYR A 136 9.47 -4.50 6.21
N VAL A 137 9.04 -3.97 7.35
CA VAL A 137 8.41 -4.74 8.42
C VAL A 137 7.12 -4.06 8.88
N SER A 138 6.21 -4.84 9.45
CA SER A 138 5.02 -4.32 10.12
C SER A 138 5.16 -4.51 11.62
N ALA A 139 4.87 -3.47 12.40
CA ALA A 139 4.89 -3.53 13.85
C ALA A 139 3.82 -4.52 14.35
N PRO A 140 4.19 -5.52 15.18
CA PRO A 140 3.25 -6.55 15.61
C PRO A 140 2.15 -5.98 16.53
N PRO A 141 0.88 -6.41 16.38
CA PRO A 141 -0.19 -6.02 17.29
C PRO A 141 0.09 -6.58 18.69
N ASN A 142 -0.18 -5.79 19.73
CA ASN A 142 0.15 -6.13 21.13
C ASN A 142 1.60 -6.67 21.24
N GLY A 143 2.50 -5.97 20.53
CA GLY A 143 3.88 -6.35 20.32
C GLY A 143 4.72 -6.24 21.59
N SER A 144 5.74 -7.10 21.70
CA SER A 144 6.87 -6.93 22.61
C SER A 144 8.13 -6.62 21.80
N PRO A 145 9.17 -6.05 22.41
CA PRO A 145 10.46 -5.85 21.74
C PRO A 145 10.99 -7.12 21.05
N ARG A 146 10.92 -8.29 21.70
CA ARG A 146 11.22 -9.59 21.09
C ARG A 146 10.40 -9.87 19.82
N LYS A 147 9.08 -9.63 19.84
CA LYS A 147 8.24 -9.85 18.64
C LYS A 147 8.65 -8.91 17.51
N LEU A 148 9.03 -7.67 17.83
CA LEU A 148 9.51 -6.71 16.84
C LEU A 148 10.85 -7.17 16.24
N ALA A 149 11.86 -7.50 17.06
CA ALA A 149 13.13 -8.06 16.59
C ALA A 149 12.94 -9.31 15.72
N THR A 150 11.97 -10.15 16.10
CA THR A 150 11.57 -11.34 15.34
C THR A 150 11.01 -10.98 13.96
N ARG A 151 10.31 -9.86 13.77
CA ARG A 151 9.85 -9.40 12.45
C ARG A 151 11.02 -9.06 11.52
N PHE A 152 12.06 -8.40 12.04
CA PHE A 152 13.27 -8.13 11.27
C PHE A 152 14.02 -9.42 10.92
N ALA A 153 14.14 -10.33 11.89
CA ALA A 153 14.79 -11.62 11.66
C ALA A 153 14.05 -12.46 10.60
N HIS A 154 12.71 -12.49 10.65
CA HIS A 154 11.89 -13.13 9.62
C HIS A 154 12.03 -12.46 8.25
N PHE A 155 12.12 -11.13 8.20
CA PHE A 155 12.40 -10.43 6.95
C PHE A 155 13.68 -10.96 6.31
N LEU A 156 14.74 -11.09 7.11
CA LEU A 156 16.05 -11.59 6.68
C LEU A 156 16.12 -13.11 6.45
N GLY A 157 15.04 -13.86 6.70
CA GLY A 157 15.03 -15.32 6.56
C GLY A 157 15.85 -16.05 7.63
N LEU A 158 16.08 -15.43 8.79
CA LEU A 158 16.92 -16.00 9.85
C LEU A 158 16.21 -17.15 10.58
N PRO A 159 16.89 -18.29 10.79
CA PRO A 159 16.35 -19.39 11.59
C PRO A 159 16.38 -19.02 13.08
N LEU A 160 15.21 -18.71 13.65
CA LEU A 160 15.09 -18.38 15.06
C LEU A 160 15.06 -19.65 15.92
N LYS A 161 16.05 -19.80 16.79
CA LYS A 161 16.10 -20.88 17.80
C LYS A 161 15.43 -20.41 19.09
N SER A 162 14.70 -21.32 19.74
CA SER A 162 14.00 -21.08 21.03
C SER A 162 14.89 -20.42 22.10
N ARG A 163 16.19 -20.77 22.13
CA ARG A 163 17.16 -20.29 23.12
C ARG A 163 17.60 -18.83 22.97
N HIS A 164 17.44 -18.21 21.80
CA HIS A 164 17.90 -16.83 21.62
C HIS A 164 17.00 -15.90 22.41
N ASN A 165 17.58 -15.05 23.26
CA ASN A 165 16.84 -14.00 23.96
C ASN A 165 16.53 -12.84 22.99
N GLU A 166 15.89 -11.77 23.47
CA GLU A 166 15.57 -10.60 22.64
C GLU A 166 16.80 -9.89 22.07
N MET A 167 17.78 -9.59 22.91
CA MET A 167 18.99 -8.86 22.53
C MET A 167 19.85 -9.67 21.56
N ASP A 168 19.95 -10.98 21.75
CA ASP A 168 20.66 -11.86 20.81
C ASP A 168 20.09 -11.73 19.38
N ILE A 169 18.75 -11.64 19.26
CA ILE A 169 18.08 -11.46 17.96
C ILE A 169 18.33 -10.06 17.42
N ALA A 170 18.19 -9.03 18.25
CA ALA A 170 18.38 -7.63 17.86
C ALA A 170 19.81 -7.37 17.38
N ASP A 171 20.81 -7.86 18.10
CA ASP A 171 22.23 -7.69 17.76
C ASP A 171 22.56 -8.40 16.45
N THR A 172 22.05 -9.63 16.27
CA THR A 172 22.21 -10.38 15.02
C THR A 172 21.59 -9.62 13.83
N VAL A 173 20.40 -9.05 14.02
CA VAL A 173 19.73 -8.22 13.00
C VAL A 173 20.55 -6.98 12.68
N CYS A 174 21.04 -6.24 13.69
CA CYS A 174 21.86 -5.04 13.52
C CYS A 174 23.14 -5.35 12.73
N GLN A 175 23.83 -6.43 13.09
CA GLN A 175 25.06 -6.85 12.42
C GLN A 175 24.79 -7.18 10.95
N LEU A 176 23.79 -8.02 10.67
CA LEU A 176 23.46 -8.41 9.30
C LEU A 176 23.03 -7.23 8.43
N LEU A 177 22.21 -6.31 8.96
CA LEU A 177 21.78 -5.14 8.20
C LEU A 177 22.93 -4.15 7.95
N THR A 178 23.90 -4.09 8.86
CA THR A 178 25.12 -3.32 8.68
C THR A 178 25.99 -3.93 7.57
N ASP A 179 26.22 -5.24 7.62
CA ASP A 179 27.04 -5.97 6.63
C ASP A 179 26.38 -5.97 5.24
N ALA A 180 25.07 -6.14 5.20
CA ALA A 180 24.26 -6.11 3.97
C ALA A 180 24.07 -4.70 3.38
N ARG A 181 24.68 -3.67 3.99
CA ARG A 181 24.61 -2.27 3.57
C ARG A 181 23.18 -1.75 3.44
N CYS A 182 22.38 -1.98 4.48
CA CYS A 182 21.03 -1.44 4.56
C CYS A 182 21.06 0.09 4.69
N ASP A 183 20.29 0.77 3.83
CA ASP A 183 20.24 2.23 3.73
C ASP A 183 18.89 2.79 4.25
N LEU A 184 17.82 1.96 4.23
CA LEU A 184 16.45 2.36 4.53
C LEU A 184 15.69 1.25 5.28
N VAL A 185 15.06 1.60 6.41
CA VAL A 185 14.17 0.70 7.16
C VAL A 185 12.77 1.30 7.19
N CYS A 186 11.80 0.61 6.60
CA CYS A 186 10.39 0.96 6.61
C CYS A 186 9.65 0.12 7.67
N VAL A 187 9.05 0.78 8.66
CA VAL A 187 8.23 0.16 9.70
C VAL A 187 6.80 0.64 9.54
N ASP A 188 5.92 -0.26 9.11
CA ASP A 188 4.49 0.01 8.94
C ASP A 188 3.71 -0.31 10.21
N GLU A 189 2.46 0.15 10.28
CA GLU A 189 1.51 -0.14 11.37
C GLU A 189 2.02 0.26 12.77
N ILE A 190 2.83 1.33 12.88
CA ILE A 190 3.44 1.73 14.17
C ILE A 190 2.42 2.11 15.24
N HIS A 191 1.17 2.37 14.87
CA HIS A 191 0.07 2.61 15.81
C HIS A 191 -0.29 1.36 16.63
N ASN A 192 0.20 0.17 16.24
CA ASN A 192 0.14 -1.04 17.06
C ASN A 192 0.98 -0.96 18.35
N ILE A 193 1.82 0.06 18.48
CA ILE A 193 2.65 0.31 19.66
C ILE A 193 1.91 1.20 20.65
N ASN A 194 1.34 0.60 21.69
CA ASN A 194 0.64 1.34 22.73
C ASN A 194 1.59 1.88 23.82
N MET A 195 2.01 3.14 23.69
CA MET A 195 2.91 3.82 24.64
C MET A 195 2.36 4.02 26.06
N ALA A 196 1.05 3.81 26.28
CA ALA A 196 0.47 3.85 27.62
C ALA A 196 0.87 2.62 28.46
N THR A 197 1.26 1.52 27.81
CA THR A 197 1.66 0.27 28.47
C THR A 197 3.18 0.23 28.73
N SER A 198 3.63 -0.56 29.71
CA SER A 198 5.06 -0.83 29.91
C SER A 198 5.68 -1.47 28.66
N THR A 199 5.02 -2.49 28.12
CA THR A 199 5.47 -3.21 26.91
C THR A 199 5.64 -2.28 25.70
N GLY A 200 4.74 -1.31 25.51
CA GLY A 200 4.87 -0.34 24.43
C GLY A 200 6.02 0.65 24.64
N LYS A 201 6.30 1.04 25.88
CA LYS A 201 7.49 1.84 26.22
C LYS A 201 8.77 1.07 25.92
N ASP A 202 8.82 -0.21 26.28
CA ASP A 202 9.96 -1.07 25.97
C ASP A 202 10.16 -1.22 24.45
N MET A 203 9.07 -1.31 23.68
CA MET A 203 9.14 -1.37 22.22
C MET A 203 9.62 -0.06 21.58
N SER A 204 9.30 1.10 22.18
CA SER A 204 9.87 2.40 21.83
C SER A 204 11.38 2.42 22.02
N ASP A 205 11.83 1.98 23.19
CA ASP A 205 13.25 1.89 23.54
C ASP A 205 13.99 0.94 22.57
N HIS A 206 13.34 -0.15 22.15
CA HIS A 206 13.89 -1.09 21.17
C HIS A 206 13.93 -0.54 19.74
N LEU A 207 12.93 0.25 19.30
CA LEU A 207 13.01 0.98 18.02
C LEU A 207 14.13 2.01 18.02
N LYS A 208 14.34 2.69 19.14
CA LYS A 208 15.46 3.60 19.33
C LYS A 208 16.79 2.84 19.24
N TYR A 209 16.90 1.68 19.89
CA TYR A 209 18.07 0.80 19.78
C TYR A 209 18.40 0.50 18.32
N PHE A 210 17.42 0.05 17.52
CA PHE A 210 17.62 -0.18 16.09
C PHE A 210 18.04 1.07 15.32
N THR A 211 17.47 2.23 15.64
CA THR A 211 17.80 3.51 14.97
C THR A 211 19.23 3.97 15.26
N GLU A 212 19.77 3.61 16.43
CA GLU A 212 21.14 3.94 16.84
C GLU A 212 22.18 2.95 16.30
N HIS A 213 21.80 1.67 16.11
CA HIS A 213 22.72 0.58 15.77
C HIS A 213 22.65 0.13 14.31
N ILE A 214 21.59 0.46 13.57
CA ILE A 214 21.50 0.18 12.13
C ILE A 214 21.85 1.46 11.36
N PRO A 215 22.80 1.42 10.41
CA PRO A 215 23.23 2.59 9.66
C PRO A 215 22.25 3.05 8.57
N ALA A 216 20.94 3.04 8.86
CA ALA A 216 19.86 3.26 7.91
C ALA A 216 18.96 4.46 8.28
N THR A 217 18.29 5.02 7.28
CA THR A 217 17.20 5.98 7.49
C THR A 217 15.93 5.22 7.88
N PHE A 218 15.28 5.60 8.98
CA PHE A 218 14.03 4.97 9.39
C PHE A 218 12.81 5.75 8.87
N VAL A 219 11.86 5.02 8.31
CA VAL A 219 10.58 5.52 7.83
C VAL A 219 9.47 4.77 8.55
N TYR A 220 8.59 5.50 9.22
CA TYR A 220 7.51 4.95 10.01
C TYR A 220 6.17 5.30 9.36
N ALA A 221 5.24 4.35 9.25
CA ALA A 221 3.87 4.61 8.82
C ALA A 221 2.86 4.16 9.88
N GLY A 222 1.87 5.00 10.16
CA GLY A 222 0.87 4.71 11.17
C GLY A 222 -0.34 5.63 11.12
N ILE A 223 -1.33 5.31 11.94
CA ILE A 223 -2.61 5.99 11.92
C ILE A 223 -2.61 7.08 12.97
N ASN A 224 -2.91 8.30 12.53
CA ASN A 224 -3.06 9.49 13.36
C ASN A 224 -2.06 9.52 14.52
N VAL A 225 -0.78 9.34 14.20
CA VAL A 225 0.23 8.87 15.15
C VAL A 225 0.45 9.86 16.31
N GLU A 226 0.25 11.15 16.05
CA GLU A 226 0.28 12.19 17.07
C GLU A 226 -0.89 12.08 18.05
N ARG A 227 -2.10 11.76 17.56
CA ARG A 227 -3.32 11.62 18.37
C ARG A 227 -3.29 10.36 19.23
N GLU A 228 -2.72 9.27 18.70
CA GLU A 228 -2.57 8.00 19.42
C GLU A 228 -1.47 8.03 20.50
N GLY A 229 -0.85 9.19 20.74
CA GLY A 229 0.13 9.37 21.81
C GLY A 229 1.45 8.64 21.58
N LEU A 230 1.70 8.08 20.40
CA LEU A 230 2.93 7.35 20.08
C LEU A 230 4.19 8.21 20.25
N PHE A 231 4.06 9.51 20.01
CA PHE A 231 5.13 10.51 20.15
C PHE A 231 4.99 11.39 21.38
N SER A 232 4.11 11.03 22.31
CA SER A 232 3.94 11.71 23.58
C SER A 232 4.95 11.20 24.63
N GLY A 233 5.10 11.96 25.72
CA GLY A 233 6.07 11.65 26.78
C GLY A 233 7.54 11.77 26.34
N VAL A 234 8.47 11.47 27.25
CA VAL A 234 9.91 11.64 26.99
C VAL A 234 10.40 10.69 25.89
N ARG A 235 10.01 9.42 25.94
CA ARG A 235 10.42 8.37 24.99
C ARG A 235 9.87 8.60 23.58
N GLY A 236 8.57 8.85 23.45
CA GLY A 236 7.95 9.12 22.14
C GLY A 236 8.54 10.36 21.47
N ARG A 237 8.82 11.42 22.24
CA ARG A 237 9.50 12.62 21.72
C ARG A 237 10.93 12.36 21.25
N GLN A 238 11.66 11.39 21.82
CA GLN A 238 13.01 11.08 21.35
C GLN A 238 13.01 10.52 19.92
N ILE A 239 12.04 9.67 19.59
CA ILE A 239 11.86 9.13 18.23
C ILE A 239 11.38 10.25 17.29
N ALA A 240 10.37 11.02 17.70
CA ALA A 240 9.78 12.06 16.86
C ALA A 240 10.70 13.27 16.62
N ALA A 241 11.54 13.65 17.60
CA ALA A 241 12.36 14.87 17.52
C ALA A 241 13.30 14.92 16.32
N ARG A 242 13.68 13.75 15.78
CA ARG A 242 14.57 13.65 14.60
C ARG A 242 13.81 13.31 13.32
N CYS A 243 12.51 13.11 13.39
CA CYS A 243 11.69 12.75 12.26
C CYS A 243 11.03 13.98 11.63
N VAL A 244 11.01 14.01 10.31
CA VAL A 244 10.09 14.88 9.56
C VAL A 244 8.75 14.16 9.47
N MET A 245 7.64 14.86 9.66
CA MET A 245 6.31 14.28 9.50
C MET A 245 5.68 14.67 8.18
N ARG A 246 5.00 13.72 7.55
CA ARG A 246 4.12 13.93 6.40
C ARG A 246 2.74 13.37 6.70
N ALA A 247 1.75 14.23 6.55
CA ALA A 247 0.35 13.86 6.70
C ALA A 247 -0.18 13.24 5.42
N THR A 248 -1.01 12.22 5.54
CA THR A 248 -1.81 11.66 4.45
C THR A 248 -3.28 11.86 4.77
N GLY A 249 -4.10 12.08 3.75
CA GLY A 249 -5.51 12.36 3.91
C GLY A 249 -6.34 11.83 2.74
N ASN A 250 -7.65 11.95 2.87
CA ASN A 250 -8.54 11.72 1.76
C ASN A 250 -8.35 12.84 0.73
N PHE A 251 -8.54 12.49 -0.54
CA PHE A 251 -8.39 13.43 -1.62
C PHE A 251 -9.56 14.41 -1.61
N PRO A 252 -9.31 15.74 -1.65
CA PRO A 252 -10.38 16.70 -1.91
C PRO A 252 -10.89 16.54 -3.35
N GLU A 253 -12.09 17.04 -3.63
CA GLU A 253 -12.68 17.04 -4.97
C GLU A 253 -11.97 18.10 -5.86
N THR A 254 -10.73 17.82 -6.26
CA THR A 254 -9.87 18.70 -7.07
C THR A 254 -9.51 18.06 -8.40
N ALA A 255 -8.74 18.78 -9.23
CA ALA A 255 -8.18 18.24 -10.47
C ALA A 255 -7.30 16.98 -10.23
N GLU A 256 -6.66 16.85 -9.06
CA GLU A 256 -5.87 15.67 -8.73
C GLU A 256 -6.74 14.42 -8.55
N TRP A 257 -7.91 14.57 -7.94
CA TRP A 257 -8.90 13.50 -7.82
C TRP A 257 -9.38 13.04 -9.21
N GLN A 258 -9.69 13.99 -10.10
CA GLN A 258 -10.08 13.68 -11.48
C GLN A 258 -8.96 12.97 -12.25
N SER A 259 -7.71 13.45 -12.13
CA SER A 259 -6.55 12.83 -12.77
C SER A 259 -6.31 11.40 -12.27
N MET A 260 -6.55 11.15 -10.98
CA MET A 260 -6.42 9.81 -10.40
C MET A 260 -7.48 8.86 -10.95
N ILE A 261 -8.74 9.31 -11.07
CA ILE A 261 -9.80 8.53 -11.71
C ILE A 261 -9.47 8.25 -13.17
N ALA A 262 -9.04 9.25 -13.93
CA ALA A 262 -8.65 9.08 -15.33
C ALA A 262 -7.54 8.04 -15.50
N THR A 263 -6.57 8.03 -14.58
CA THR A 263 -5.48 7.02 -14.57
C THR A 263 -6.02 5.62 -14.30
N MET A 264 -6.94 5.46 -13.35
CA MET A 264 -7.58 4.18 -13.07
C MET A 264 -8.46 3.71 -14.23
N GLU A 265 -9.18 4.63 -14.86
CA GLU A 265 -10.02 4.37 -16.03
C GLU A 265 -9.22 3.90 -17.24
N HIS A 266 -8.08 4.55 -17.52
CA HIS A 266 -7.16 4.15 -18.59
C HIS A 266 -6.57 2.75 -18.38
N ALA A 267 -6.45 2.33 -17.12
CA ALA A 267 -5.95 1.02 -16.78
C ALA A 267 -7.03 -0.08 -16.88
N LEU A 268 -8.30 0.23 -17.17
CA LEU A 268 -9.33 -0.78 -17.34
C LEU A 268 -9.10 -1.63 -18.60
N ARG A 269 -9.42 -2.91 -18.49
CA ARG A 269 -9.38 -3.89 -19.60
C ARG A 269 -10.78 -4.42 -19.88
N LEU A 270 -11.66 -3.50 -20.26
CA LEU A 270 -13.07 -3.75 -20.61
C LEU A 270 -13.30 -3.32 -22.06
N HIS A 271 -13.88 -4.20 -22.88
CA HIS A 271 -14.01 -3.96 -24.33
C HIS A 271 -14.95 -2.81 -24.67
N ARG A 272 -15.99 -2.60 -23.87
CA ARG A 272 -17.09 -1.67 -24.18
C ARG A 272 -17.11 -0.45 -23.27
N HIS A 273 -16.05 -0.22 -22.49
CA HIS A 273 -15.99 0.90 -21.56
C HIS A 273 -15.51 2.18 -22.28
N PRO A 274 -16.36 3.22 -22.41
CA PRO A 274 -15.97 4.45 -23.09
C PRO A 274 -15.02 5.28 -22.20
N SER A 275 -13.94 5.80 -22.77
CA SER A 275 -13.03 6.69 -22.05
C SER A 275 -13.74 7.97 -21.57
N GLY A 276 -13.42 8.42 -20.36
CA GLY A 276 -14.01 9.61 -19.74
C GLY A 276 -15.33 9.36 -19.01
N THR A 277 -15.86 8.13 -19.04
CA THR A 277 -17.07 7.73 -18.31
C THR A 277 -16.90 7.85 -16.80
N LEU A 278 -15.78 7.38 -16.24
CA LEU A 278 -15.51 7.50 -14.81
C LEU A 278 -15.07 8.91 -14.44
N SER A 279 -14.23 9.52 -15.28
CA SER A 279 -13.77 10.90 -15.09
C SER A 279 -14.95 11.90 -15.07
N GLY A 280 -15.97 11.70 -15.91
CA GLY A 280 -17.21 12.48 -15.90
C GLY A 280 -18.09 12.24 -14.65
N GLN A 281 -17.82 11.18 -13.89
CA GLN A 281 -18.51 10.85 -12.64
C GLN A 281 -17.64 11.16 -11.40
N ALA A 282 -16.59 11.98 -11.54
CA ALA A 282 -15.64 12.24 -10.46
C ALA A 282 -16.28 12.73 -9.16
N LYS A 283 -17.30 13.60 -9.24
CA LYS A 283 -18.06 14.08 -8.08
C LYS A 283 -18.81 12.94 -7.38
N TYR A 284 -19.49 12.10 -8.14
CA TYR A 284 -20.19 10.93 -7.60
C TYR A 284 -19.20 9.96 -6.93
N LEU A 285 -18.08 9.66 -7.58
CA LEU A 285 -17.05 8.79 -7.03
C LEU A 285 -16.44 9.38 -5.75
N HIS A 286 -16.25 10.70 -5.69
CA HIS A 286 -15.79 11.39 -4.49
C HIS A 286 -16.78 11.20 -3.33
N GLN A 287 -18.05 11.50 -3.56
CA GLN A 287 -19.13 11.33 -2.57
C GLN A 287 -19.27 9.89 -2.10
N ARG A 288 -19.16 8.92 -3.03
CA ARG A 288 -19.33 7.49 -2.74
C ARG A 288 -18.19 6.90 -1.91
N THR A 289 -17.00 7.50 -1.99
CA THR A 289 -15.76 6.99 -1.36
C THR A 289 -15.23 7.90 -0.26
N GLY A 290 -15.83 9.07 -0.04
CA GLY A 290 -15.31 10.10 0.86
C GLY A 290 -13.91 10.61 0.47
N GLY A 291 -13.52 10.47 -0.81
CA GLY A 291 -12.17 10.77 -1.29
C GLY A 291 -11.10 9.74 -0.89
N SER A 292 -11.48 8.59 -0.33
CA SER A 292 -10.55 7.51 0.05
C SER A 292 -10.02 6.79 -1.19
N ILE A 293 -8.68 6.77 -1.35
CA ILE A 293 -8.02 6.06 -2.44
C ILE A 293 -8.21 4.54 -2.36
N SER A 294 -8.19 3.96 -1.16
CA SER A 294 -8.45 2.53 -0.99
C SER A 294 -9.86 2.17 -1.44
N SER A 295 -10.85 2.96 -1.01
CA SER A 295 -12.25 2.74 -1.32
C SER A 295 -12.55 2.96 -2.80
N LEU A 296 -11.95 3.98 -3.42
CA LEU A 296 -12.02 4.19 -4.88
C LEU A 296 -11.43 3.01 -5.65
N SER A 297 -10.24 2.57 -5.27
CA SER A 297 -9.56 1.46 -5.94
C SER A 297 -10.37 0.17 -5.82
N HIS A 298 -10.90 -0.13 -4.63
CA HIS A 298 -11.79 -1.28 -4.44
C HIS A 298 -13.02 -1.18 -5.33
N LEU A 299 -13.73 -0.04 -5.30
CA LEU A 299 -14.94 0.19 -6.06
C LEU A 299 -14.74 -0.03 -7.57
N ILE A 300 -13.70 0.59 -8.15
CA ILE A 300 -13.41 0.48 -9.59
C ILE A 300 -13.02 -0.94 -9.96
N ARG A 301 -12.18 -1.61 -9.16
CA ARG A 301 -11.71 -2.98 -9.44
C ARG A 301 -12.85 -3.99 -9.34
N ALA A 302 -13.65 -3.93 -8.29
CA ALA A 302 -14.80 -4.80 -8.12
C ALA A 302 -15.83 -4.57 -9.25
N ALA A 303 -16.09 -3.31 -9.63
CA ALA A 303 -16.95 -3.02 -10.76
C ALA A 303 -16.39 -3.54 -12.09
N ALA A 304 -15.08 -3.44 -12.33
CA ALA A 304 -14.45 -3.98 -13.53
C ALA A 304 -14.57 -5.51 -13.60
N ILE A 305 -14.26 -6.21 -12.50
CA ILE A 305 -14.40 -7.66 -12.41
C ILE A 305 -15.85 -8.10 -12.64
N SER A 306 -16.80 -7.44 -11.99
CA SER A 306 -18.23 -7.72 -12.20
C SER A 306 -18.67 -7.49 -13.64
N ALA A 307 -18.16 -6.44 -14.30
CA ALA A 307 -18.47 -6.14 -15.70
C ALA A 307 -17.91 -7.19 -16.69
N ILE A 308 -16.82 -7.88 -16.33
CA ILE A 308 -16.29 -9.02 -17.10
C ILE A 308 -17.19 -10.23 -16.86
N ILE A 309 -17.48 -10.56 -15.60
CA ILE A 309 -18.26 -11.74 -15.22
C ILE A 309 -19.69 -11.70 -15.79
N ASP A 310 -20.33 -10.53 -15.77
CA ASP A 310 -21.70 -10.36 -16.28
C ASP A 310 -21.77 -10.08 -17.80
N GLY A 311 -20.60 -9.95 -18.47
CA GLY A 311 -20.48 -9.69 -19.90
C GLY A 311 -20.91 -8.28 -20.34
N SER A 312 -21.21 -7.37 -19.42
CA SER A 312 -21.59 -5.98 -19.76
C SER A 312 -20.41 -5.18 -20.33
N GLU A 313 -19.18 -5.53 -19.94
CA GLU A 313 -17.91 -4.97 -20.44
C GLU A 313 -17.82 -3.44 -20.29
N ARG A 314 -18.56 -2.87 -19.34
CA ARG A 314 -18.52 -1.44 -19.04
C ARG A 314 -18.94 -1.16 -17.61
N ILE A 315 -18.22 -0.25 -16.95
CA ILE A 315 -18.64 0.26 -15.65
C ILE A 315 -19.74 1.31 -15.84
N SER A 316 -20.89 1.07 -15.22
CA SER A 316 -22.03 1.98 -15.18
C SER A 316 -22.30 2.46 -13.76
N ARG A 317 -23.06 3.56 -13.61
CA ARG A 317 -23.46 4.05 -12.28
C ARG A 317 -24.22 3.01 -11.47
N ARG A 318 -25.17 2.31 -12.10
CA ARG A 318 -25.91 1.19 -11.48
C ARG A 318 -24.97 0.10 -10.96
N LEU A 319 -23.90 -0.22 -11.70
CA LEU A 319 -22.92 -1.20 -11.28
C LEU A 319 -22.11 -0.69 -10.07
N LEU A 320 -21.67 0.57 -10.11
CA LEU A 320 -20.97 1.22 -8.99
C LEU A 320 -21.83 1.26 -7.72
N ASP A 321 -23.13 1.52 -7.85
CA ASP A 321 -24.07 1.52 -6.72
C ASP A 321 -24.24 0.12 -6.11
N SER A 322 -24.14 -0.94 -6.92
CA SER A 322 -24.27 -2.33 -6.45
C SER A 322 -23.04 -2.87 -5.72
N VAL A 323 -21.88 -2.24 -5.91
CA VAL A 323 -20.62 -2.64 -5.28
C VAL A 323 -20.56 -2.09 -3.85
N PRO A 324 -20.41 -2.93 -2.82
CA PRO A 324 -20.18 -2.47 -1.46
C PRO A 324 -18.88 -1.66 -1.36
N VAL A 325 -18.88 -0.61 -0.55
CA VAL A 325 -17.67 0.18 -0.23
C VAL A 325 -17.49 0.14 1.29
N ASP A 326 -16.24 0.09 1.74
CA ASP A 326 -15.86 -0.09 3.16
C ASP A 326 -16.69 0.75 4.14
N HIS A 327 -17.05 0.13 5.26
CA HIS A 327 -17.94 0.69 6.28
C HIS A 327 -17.43 2.01 6.89
N SER A 328 -16.11 2.26 6.88
CA SER A 328 -15.50 3.50 7.37
C SER A 328 -15.87 4.75 6.54
N THR A 329 -16.39 4.57 5.32
CA THR A 329 -16.90 5.67 4.48
C THR A 329 -18.40 5.92 4.64
N GLN A 330 -19.13 4.97 5.25
CA GLN A 330 -20.56 5.12 5.54
C GLN A 330 -20.82 5.88 6.84
N SER A 331 -19.92 5.81 7.83
CA SER A 331 -20.09 6.51 9.11
C SER A 331 -19.95 8.03 9.01
N ASP A 332 -19.36 8.57 7.95
CA ASP A 332 -19.18 10.02 7.75
C ASP A 332 -20.20 10.64 6.77
N ASN A 333 -21.12 9.85 6.21
CA ASN A 333 -22.13 10.34 5.26
C ASN A 333 -23.45 9.60 5.49
N PRO A 334 -24.40 10.12 6.30
CA PRO A 334 -25.71 9.51 6.43
C PRO A 334 -26.37 9.52 5.04
N ALA A 335 -26.88 8.35 4.63
CA ALA A 335 -27.66 8.24 3.40
C ALA A 335 -28.78 9.29 3.41
N PRO A 336 -29.14 9.89 2.25
CA PRO A 336 -30.31 10.72 2.18
C PRO A 336 -31.51 9.87 2.62
N SER A 337 -32.19 10.31 3.66
CA SER A 337 -33.42 9.68 4.13
C SER A 337 -34.39 9.66 2.95
N ASP A 338 -34.81 8.46 2.53
CA ASP A 338 -35.99 8.30 1.69
C ASP A 338 -37.14 9.03 2.39
N GLY A 339 -37.57 10.12 1.77
CA GLY A 339 -38.71 10.89 2.21
C GLY A 339 -39.92 9.96 2.26
N LYS A 340 -40.42 9.72 3.47
CA LYS A 340 -41.77 9.23 3.63
C LYS A 340 -42.70 10.27 3.03
N ASP A 341 -43.31 9.87 1.94
CA ASP A 341 -44.51 10.46 1.35
C ASP A 341 -45.63 10.32 2.41
N ASP A 342 -45.72 11.32 3.30
CA ASP A 342 -46.83 11.43 4.23
C ASP A 342 -48.06 11.85 3.42
N GLY A 343 -48.92 10.86 3.21
CA GLY A 343 -50.14 10.95 2.44
C GLY A 343 -51.03 12.11 2.84
N ILE A 344 -51.40 12.88 1.83
CA ILE A 344 -52.58 13.74 1.83
C ILE A 344 -53.81 12.84 1.91
N GLY A 345 -54.56 12.95 3.01
CA GLY A 345 -55.88 12.35 3.21
C GLY A 345 -56.79 13.37 3.91
N ASP A 346 -57.87 13.72 3.23
CA ASP A 346 -58.83 14.79 3.48
C ASP A 346 -59.62 14.77 4.82
N ALA A 347 -60.15 15.97 5.10
CA ALA A 347 -61.43 16.30 5.74
C ALA A 347 -61.53 16.42 7.27
N ALA A 348 -61.62 17.67 7.75
CA ALA A 348 -62.84 18.25 8.34
C ALA A 348 -62.74 19.78 8.37
#